data_AF-A0A7Y3EXC8-F1
#
_entry.id   AF-A0A7Y3EXC8-F1
#
_cell.length_a   1.000
_cell.length_b   1.000
_cell.length_c   1.000
_cell.angle_alpha   90.00
_cell.angle_beta   90.00
_cell.angle_gamma   90.00
#
_symmetry.space_group_name_H-M   'P 1'
#
loop_
_entity.id
_entity.type
_entity.pdbx_description
1 polymer ?
#
loop_
_entity_poly.entity_id
_entity_poly.type
_entity_poly.pdbx_seq_one_letter_code
_entity_poly.pdbx_strand_id
1 'polypeptide(L)'
;PVHAGLSLAAYGFLGLAFCGALMYLLQEHELKSRRLGYFYPRLPSLEALDQLNSHCLAVGFILLSLGMVTGSFWSKQVSGTYWRWHPKEVCTLIIWLIYLVQMHQRFTVGWRGRRAAIMVILGFVIVVVTLWQVLR
;
A
#
# COMPACT_ATOMS: atom_id res chain seq x y z
N PRO A 1 -10.43 -17.33 -8.40
CA PRO A 1 -9.19 -17.68 -7.65
C PRO A 1 -7.98 -16.77 -7.95
N VAL A 2 -7.61 -16.56 -9.22
CA VAL A 2 -6.40 -15.78 -9.59
C VAL A 2 -6.51 -14.29 -9.18
N HIS A 3 -7.63 -13.63 -9.46
CA HIS A 3 -7.85 -12.22 -9.09
C HIS A 3 -7.77 -11.97 -7.57
N ALA A 4 -8.24 -12.94 -6.76
CA ALA A 4 -8.19 -12.87 -5.31
C ALA A 4 -6.75 -13.00 -4.79
N GLY A 5 -5.96 -13.91 -5.37
CA GLY A 5 -4.54 -14.06 -5.04
C GLY A 5 -3.71 -12.82 -5.36
N LEU A 6 -3.93 -12.22 -6.54
CA LEU A 6 -3.27 -10.97 -6.95
C LEU A 6 -3.61 -9.80 -6.00
N SER A 7 -4.89 -9.67 -5.65
CA SER A 7 -5.35 -8.61 -4.74
C SER A 7 -4.79 -8.82 -3.33
N LEU A 8 -4.75 -10.05 -2.84
CA LEU A 8 -4.17 -10.39 -1.54
C LEU A 8 -2.67 -10.10 -1.49
N ALA A 9 -1.93 -10.47 -2.55
CA ALA A 9 -0.51 -10.18 -2.66
C ALA A 9 -0.25 -8.66 -2.63
N ALA A 10 -1.07 -7.88 -3.35
CA ALA A 10 -1.00 -6.42 -3.29
C ALA A 10 -1.19 -5.89 -1.86
N TYR A 11 -2.23 -6.34 -1.14
CA TYR A 11 -2.43 -5.93 0.25
C TYR A 11 -1.25 -6.29 1.16
N GLY A 12 -0.60 -7.44 0.92
CA GLY A 12 0.64 -7.82 1.58
C GLY A 12 1.78 -6.81 1.35
N PHE A 13 1.97 -6.37 0.11
CA PHE A 13 2.95 -5.32 -0.21
C PHE A 13 2.62 -3.98 0.45
N LEU A 14 1.35 -3.61 0.61
CA LEU A 14 0.97 -2.43 1.39
C LEU A 14 1.35 -2.59 2.86
N GLY A 15 1.14 -3.77 3.44
CA GLY A 15 1.55 -4.09 4.81
C GLY A 15 3.07 -4.00 5.00
N LEU A 16 3.84 -4.48 4.02
CA LEU A 16 5.31 -4.32 4.04
C LEU A 16 5.73 -2.86 3.98
N ALA A 17 5.09 -2.05 3.12
CA ALA A 17 5.33 -0.61 3.07
C ALA A 17 4.93 0.08 4.39
N PHE A 18 3.85 -0.35 5.03
CA PHE A 18 3.44 0.17 6.33
C PHE A 18 4.50 -0.10 7.42
N CYS A 19 5.01 -1.33 7.50
CA CYS A 19 6.10 -1.67 8.41
C CYS A 19 7.36 -0.86 8.10
N GLY A 20 7.71 -0.70 6.82
CA GLY A 20 8.82 0.15 6.37
C GLY A 20 8.67 1.61 6.77
N ALA A 21 7.47 2.17 6.63
CA ALA A 21 7.13 3.53 7.04
C ALA A 21 7.22 3.73 8.57
N LEU A 22 6.77 2.76 9.37
CA LEU A 22 6.93 2.81 10.82
C LEU A 22 8.41 2.79 11.21
N MET A 23 9.19 1.88 10.62
CA MET A 23 10.64 1.82 10.84
C MET A 23 11.32 3.14 10.46
N TYR A 24 10.90 3.78 9.36
CA TYR A 24 11.42 5.06 8.92
C TYR A 24 11.19 6.15 9.99
N LEU A 25 9.95 6.27 10.49
CA LEU A 25 9.61 7.28 11.50
C LEU A 25 10.32 7.03 12.84
N LEU A 26 10.45 5.77 13.25
CA LEU A 26 11.20 5.41 14.45
C LEU A 26 12.66 5.80 14.32
N GLN A 27 13.30 5.46 13.19
CA GLN A 27 14.71 5.80 12.96
C GLN A 27 14.92 7.32 12.86
N GLU A 28 14.02 8.05 12.19
CA GLU A 28 14.06 9.51 12.11
C GLU A 28 13.97 10.16 13.51
N HIS A 29 13.13 9.60 14.39
CA HIS A 29 12.98 10.06 15.76
C HIS A 29 14.25 9.82 16.60
N GLU A 30 14.86 8.63 16.49
CA GLU A 30 16.12 8.31 17.19
C GLU A 30 17.26 9.23 16.74
N LEU A 31 17.42 9.47 15.43
CA LEU A 31 18.43 10.42 14.90
C LEU A 31 18.25 11.83 15.48
N LYS A 32 17.01 12.32 15.53
CA LYS A 32 16.72 13.67 16.06
C LYS A 32 16.92 13.76 17.57
N SER A 33 16.65 12.70 18.31
CA SER A 33 16.82 12.67 19.77
C SER A 33 18.27 12.48 20.23
N ARG A 34 19.23 12.33 19.29
CA ARG A 34 20.65 11.98 19.54
C ARG A 34 20.87 10.74 20.39
N ARG A 35 19.84 9.90 20.56
CA ARG A 35 19.99 8.57 21.16
C ARG A 35 20.28 7.61 20.01
N LEU A 36 21.54 7.26 19.84
CA LEU A 36 21.93 6.11 19.01
C LEU A 36 21.55 4.84 19.79
N GLY A 37 20.25 4.61 19.92
CA GLY A 37 19.71 3.46 20.63
C GLY A 37 20.09 2.13 19.98
N TYR A 38 19.80 1.04 20.69
CA TYR A 38 20.11 -0.35 20.32
C TYR A 38 19.62 -0.78 18.92
N PHE A 39 18.60 -0.11 18.37
CA PHE A 39 18.02 -0.43 17.05
C PHE A 39 18.74 0.22 15.86
N TYR A 40 19.59 1.23 16.08
CA TYR A 40 20.27 1.96 15.01
C TYR A 40 21.14 1.09 14.08
N PRO A 41 21.98 0.15 14.58
CA PRO A 41 22.80 -0.69 13.69
C PRO A 41 22.02 -1.83 13.02
N ARG A 42 20.78 -2.10 13.43
CA ARG A 42 19.95 -3.18 12.86
C ARG A 42 18.93 -2.69 11.84
N LEU A 43 18.60 -1.41 11.86
CA LEU A 43 17.66 -0.82 10.92
C LEU A 43 18.40 -0.40 9.64
N PRO A 44 17.82 -0.63 8.45
CA PRO A 44 18.34 -0.10 7.19
C PRO A 44 18.43 1.43 7.26
N SER A 45 19.20 2.07 6.38
CA SER A 45 19.23 3.54 6.32
C SER A 45 17.85 4.12 5.98
N LEU A 46 17.59 5.37 6.38
CA LEU A 46 16.35 6.09 6.03
C LEU A 46 16.09 6.08 4.52
N GLU A 47 17.15 6.19 3.71
CA GLU A 47 17.05 6.12 2.26
C GLU A 47 16.65 4.72 1.78
N ALA A 48 17.24 3.65 2.35
CA ALA A 48 16.86 2.27 2.04
C ALA A 48 15.39 1.99 2.41
N LEU A 49 14.90 2.52 3.53
CA LEU A 49 13.50 2.39 3.94
C LEU A 49 12.54 3.14 3.01
N ASP A 50 12.90 4.34 2.57
CA ASP A 50 12.10 5.10 1.59
C ASP A 50 12.09 4.40 0.21
N GLN A 51 13.23 3.82 -0.20
CA GLN A 51 13.33 3.00 -1.42
C GLN A 51 12.50 1.72 -1.32
N LEU A 52 12.55 1.02 -0.18
CA LEU A 52 11.75 -0.18 0.08
C LEU A 52 10.26 0.14 -0.01
N ASN A 53 9.80 1.20 0.67
CA ASN A 53 8.42 1.65 0.60
C ASN A 53 8.00 1.92 -0.85
N SER A 54 8.84 2.60 -1.62
CA SER A 54 8.52 2.92 -3.00
C SER A 54 8.41 1.71 -3.91
N HIS A 55 9.29 0.72 -3.73
CA HIS A 55 9.22 -0.54 -4.48
C HIS A 55 7.98 -1.34 -4.09
N CYS A 56 7.69 -1.45 -2.79
CA CYS A 56 6.49 -2.14 -2.31
C CYS A 56 5.21 -1.48 -2.85
N LEU A 57 5.14 -0.15 -2.86
CA LEU A 57 4.00 0.57 -3.42
C LEU A 57 3.85 0.33 -4.94
N ALA A 58 4.95 0.40 -5.70
CA ALA A 58 4.92 0.18 -7.14
C ALA A 58 4.49 -1.26 -7.50
N VAL A 59 5.09 -2.26 -6.85
CA VAL A 59 4.76 -3.68 -7.07
C VAL A 59 3.32 -3.97 -6.64
N GLY A 60 2.89 -3.47 -5.48
CA GLY A 60 1.53 -3.62 -5.00
C GLY A 60 0.50 -3.01 -5.94
N PHE A 61 0.77 -1.82 -6.50
CA PHE A 61 -0.12 -1.18 -7.46
C PHE A 61 -0.27 -1.98 -8.75
N ILE A 62 0.82 -2.52 -9.29
CA ILE A 62 0.78 -3.37 -10.50
C ILE A 62 -0.04 -4.64 -10.22
N LEU A 63 0.24 -5.33 -9.11
CA LEU A 63 -0.48 -6.54 -8.72
C LEU A 63 -1.97 -6.27 -8.53
N LEU A 64 -2.33 -5.17 -7.87
CA LEU A 64 -3.73 -4.80 -7.66
C LEU A 64 -4.43 -4.44 -8.97
N SER A 65 -3.74 -3.76 -9.88
CA SER A 65 -4.27 -3.45 -11.22
C SER A 65 -4.54 -4.71 -12.02
N LEU A 66 -3.62 -5.68 -12.02
CA LEU A 66 -3.83 -7.00 -12.63
C LEU A 66 -4.97 -7.76 -11.94
N GLY A 67 -5.06 -7.68 -10.61
CA GLY A 67 -6.14 -8.25 -9.81
C GLY A 67 -7.51 -7.68 -10.20
N MET A 68 -7.60 -6.36 -10.38
CA MET A 68 -8.81 -5.69 -10.87
C MET A 68 -9.18 -6.12 -12.29
N VAL A 69 -8.24 -6.11 -13.23
CA VAL A 69 -8.50 -6.49 -14.63
C VAL A 69 -8.98 -7.94 -14.72
N THR A 70 -8.26 -8.86 -14.09
CA THR A 70 -8.65 -10.29 -14.03
C THR A 70 -9.96 -10.50 -13.26
N GLY A 71 -10.23 -9.69 -12.24
CA GLY A 71 -11.49 -9.67 -11.50
C GLY A 71 -12.68 -9.25 -12.36
N SER A 72 -12.52 -8.21 -13.17
CA SER A 72 -13.55 -7.72 -14.10
C SER A 72 -13.88 -8.76 -15.18
N PHE A 73 -12.87 -9.45 -15.72
CA PHE A 73 -13.09 -10.56 -16.66
C PHE A 73 -13.87 -11.72 -16.01
N TRP A 74 -13.52 -12.08 -14.77
CA TRP A 74 -14.24 -13.09 -14.01
C TRP A 74 -15.69 -12.67 -13.72
N SER A 75 -15.92 -11.41 -13.36
CA SER A 75 -17.26 -10.86 -13.12
C SER A 75 -18.13 -10.98 -14.37
N LYS A 76 -17.58 -10.69 -15.55
CA LYS A 76 -18.28 -10.90 -16.83
C LYS A 76 -18.67 -12.37 -17.04
N GLN A 77 -17.77 -13.30 -16.74
CA GLN A 77 -18.01 -14.72 -16.97
C GLN A 77 -19.13 -15.28 -16.07
N VAL A 78 -19.22 -14.80 -14.82
CA VAL A 78 -20.20 -15.31 -13.85
C VAL A 78 -21.53 -14.53 -13.89
N SER A 79 -21.47 -13.21 -14.04
CA SER A 79 -22.63 -12.32 -13.91
C SER A 79 -23.07 -11.66 -15.22
N GLY A 80 -22.35 -11.87 -16.33
CA GLY A 80 -22.62 -11.23 -17.63
C GLY A 80 -22.15 -9.77 -17.73
N THR A 81 -21.72 -9.15 -16.63
CA THR A 81 -21.32 -7.73 -16.55
C THR A 81 -19.92 -7.59 -15.97
N TYR A 82 -19.12 -6.64 -16.48
CA TYR A 82 -17.74 -6.43 -16.00
C TYR A 82 -17.64 -5.79 -14.61
N TRP A 83 -18.62 -4.95 -14.25
CA TRP A 83 -18.63 -4.18 -13.01
C TRP A 83 -20.07 -3.96 -12.57
N ARG A 84 -20.37 -4.23 -11.31
CA ARG A 84 -21.72 -4.19 -10.73
C ARG A 84 -21.83 -3.24 -9.55
N TRP A 85 -20.76 -2.50 -9.23
CA TRP A 85 -20.70 -1.57 -8.09
C TRP A 85 -21.01 -2.25 -6.76
N HIS A 86 -20.72 -3.55 -6.64
CA HIS A 86 -20.86 -4.24 -5.37
C HIS A 86 -19.86 -3.68 -4.34
N PRO A 87 -20.17 -3.70 -3.04
CA PRO A 87 -19.30 -3.18 -2.00
C PRO A 87 -17.84 -3.65 -2.13
N LYS A 88 -17.62 -4.94 -2.45
CA LYS A 88 -16.28 -5.51 -2.69
C LYS A 88 -15.53 -4.84 -3.86
N GLU A 89 -16.21 -4.52 -4.95
CA GLU A 89 -15.61 -3.92 -6.15
C GLU A 89 -15.25 -2.46 -5.89
N VAL A 90 -16.15 -1.72 -5.24
CA VAL A 90 -15.91 -0.35 -4.78
C VAL A 90 -14.74 -0.28 -3.80
N CYS A 91 -14.66 -1.23 -2.86
CA CYS A 91 -13.55 -1.31 -1.91
C CYS A 91 -12.20 -1.51 -2.62
N THR A 92 -12.11 -2.43 -3.58
CA THR A 92 -10.90 -2.63 -4.37
C THR A 92 -10.53 -1.37 -5.16
N LEU A 93 -11.51 -0.65 -5.70
CA LEU A 93 -11.29 0.63 -6.39
C LEU A 93 -10.74 1.71 -5.45
N ILE A 94 -11.26 1.82 -4.23
CA ILE A 94 -10.76 2.75 -3.21
C ILE A 94 -9.29 2.44 -2.88
N ILE A 95 -8.96 1.16 -2.67
CA ILE A 95 -7.58 0.74 -2.38
C ILE A 95 -6.66 1.04 -3.56
N TRP A 96 -7.13 0.80 -4.78
CA TRP A 96 -6.39 1.15 -6.00
C TRP A 96 -6.11 2.65 -6.10
N LEU A 97 -7.09 3.50 -5.76
CA LEU A 97 -6.91 4.95 -5.71
C LEU A 97 -5.91 5.37 -4.62
N ILE A 98 -5.89 4.71 -3.45
CA ILE A 98 -4.89 4.98 -2.41
C ILE A 98 -3.48 4.72 -2.93
N TYR A 99 -3.26 3.57 -3.58
CA TYR A 99 -1.98 3.29 -4.22
C TYR A 99 -1.63 4.33 -5.28
N LEU A 100 -2.57 4.68 -6.14
CA LEU A 100 -2.37 5.67 -7.19
C LEU A 100 -1.97 7.03 -6.61
N VAL A 101 -2.66 7.51 -5.58
CA VAL A 101 -2.37 8.79 -4.92
C VAL A 101 -0.97 8.77 -4.31
N GLN A 102 -0.59 7.70 -3.62
CA GLN A 102 0.75 7.60 -3.02
C GLN A 102 1.85 7.54 -4.08
N MET A 103 1.61 6.81 -5.17
CA MET A 103 2.54 6.75 -6.29
C MET A 103 2.64 8.10 -7.01
N HIS A 104 1.51 8.76 -7.26
CA HIS A 104 1.42 10.07 -7.91
C HIS A 104 2.09 11.17 -7.10
N GLN A 105 1.90 11.20 -5.78
CA GLN A 105 2.56 12.16 -4.89
C GLN A 105 4.08 12.07 -5.01
N ARG A 106 4.62 10.86 -5.22
CA ARG A 106 6.06 10.65 -5.34
C ARG A 106 6.61 11.06 -6.70
N PHE A 107 5.90 10.77 -7.79
CA PHE A 107 6.32 11.14 -9.15
C PHE A 107 6.10 12.62 -9.46
N THR A 108 4.97 13.19 -9.06
CA THR A 108 4.57 14.56 -9.45
C THR A 108 5.01 15.61 -8.43
N VAL A 109 4.88 15.31 -7.13
CA VAL A 109 5.16 16.28 -6.06
C VAL A 109 6.53 16.07 -5.41
N GLY A 110 7.20 14.95 -5.72
CA GLY A 110 8.54 14.65 -5.21
C GLY A 110 8.58 14.41 -3.69
N TRP A 111 7.45 14.04 -3.08
CA TRP A 111 7.40 13.79 -1.64
C TRP A 111 8.25 12.57 -1.27
N ARG A 112 9.19 12.77 -0.34
CA ARG A 112 10.10 11.74 0.15
C ARG A 112 10.23 11.81 1.67
N GLY A 113 10.65 10.70 2.28
CA GLY A 113 10.94 10.62 3.69
C GLY A 113 9.70 10.72 4.58
N ARG A 114 9.74 11.57 5.62
CA ARG A 114 8.69 11.63 6.66
C ARG A 114 7.27 11.78 6.11
N ARG A 115 7.07 12.69 5.16
CA ARG A 115 5.74 12.95 4.58
C ARG A 115 5.21 11.73 3.82
N ALA A 116 6.08 11.06 3.07
CA ALA A 116 5.74 9.84 2.36
C ALA A 116 5.41 8.71 3.33
N ALA A 117 6.20 8.53 4.40
CA ALA A 117 5.93 7.52 5.43
C ALA A 117 4.57 7.72 6.11
N ILE A 118 4.20 8.97 6.44
CA ILE A 118 2.89 9.28 7.04
C ILE A 118 1.75 8.96 6.07
N MET A 119 1.91 9.28 4.78
CA MET A 119 0.90 8.94 3.75
C MET A 119 0.71 7.43 3.61
N VAL A 120 1.79 6.65 3.69
CA VAL A 120 1.72 5.17 3.68
C VAL A 120 0.92 4.67 4.87
N ILE A 121 1.19 5.20 6.06
CA ILE A 121 0.48 4.84 7.30
C ILE A 121 -1.00 5.16 7.20
N LEU A 122 -1.34 6.38 6.78
CA LEU A 122 -2.73 6.81 6.63
C LEU A 122 -3.46 5.96 5.58
N GLY A 123 -2.81 5.69 4.44
CA GLY A 123 -3.34 4.82 3.40
C GLY A 123 -3.62 3.40 3.93
N PHE A 124 -2.68 2.81 4.66
CA PHE A 124 -2.85 1.47 5.25
C PHE A 124 -4.04 1.41 6.21
N VAL A 125 -4.21 2.41 7.08
CA VAL A 125 -5.36 2.48 8.00
C VAL A 125 -6.68 2.50 7.23
N ILE A 126 -6.79 3.29 6.16
CA ILE A 126 -8.00 3.32 5.33
C ILE A 126 -8.27 1.96 4.69
N VAL A 127 -7.23 1.28 4.19
CA VAL A 127 -7.37 -0.07 3.61
C VAL A 127 -7.86 -1.08 4.65
N VAL A 128 -7.35 -1.05 5.88
CA VAL A 128 -7.81 -1.94 6.95
C VAL A 128 -9.28 -1.70 7.28
N VAL A 129 -9.71 -0.44 7.39
CA VAL A 129 -11.13 -0.09 7.61
C VAL A 129 -12.00 -0.55 6.44
N THR A 130 -11.50 -0.40 5.22
CA THR A 130 -12.21 -0.81 4.00
C THR A 130 -12.37 -2.34 3.95
N LEU A 131 -11.32 -3.09 4.27
CA LEU A 131 -11.37 -4.56 4.35
C LEU A 131 -12.33 -5.04 5.44
N TRP A 132 -12.30 -4.40 6.62
CA TRP A 132 -13.21 -4.70 7.71
C TRP A 132 -14.68 -4.59 7.29
N GLN A 133 -15.04 -3.60 6.48
CA GLN A 133 -16.40 -3.44 5.96
C GLN A 133 -16.82 -4.56 4.98
N VAL A 134 -15.88 -5.13 4.23
CA VAL A 134 -16.17 -6.22 3.27
C VAL A 134 -16.35 -7.58 3.97
N LEU A 135 -15.69 -7.77 5.11
CA LEU A 135 -15.74 -9.01 5.90
C LEU A 135 -17.00 -9.13 6.77
N ARG A 136 -17.81 -8.07 6.87
CA ARG A 136 -19.05 -8.01 7.63
C ARG A 136 -20.27 -8.22 6.74
#